data_AF-A0A1X3FPD3-F1
#
_entry.id   AF-A0A1X3FPD3-F1
#
_cell.length_a   1.000
_cell.length_b   1.000
_cell.length_c   1.000
_cell.angle_alpha   90.00
_cell.angle_beta   90.00
_cell.angle_gamma   90.00
#
_symmetry.space_group_name_H-M   'P 1'
#
loop_
_entity.id
_entity.type
_entity.pdbx_description
1 polymer ?
#
loop_
_entity_poly.entity_id
_entity_poly.type
_entity_poly.pdbx_seq_one_letter_code
_entity_poly.pdbx_strand_id
1 'polypeptide(L)'
;MSEHEEHGTETDREKELEAFKERQIRELREFEERQQKELEEFERHEQEELKEFEERQHPYEIKIDRTEFKVKEHFMTGAQLRLLPTPPIGPDRDLFEVVPGGSDEKIADTQKVKMRDGLRFFTAPAQINPGLV
;
A
#
# COMPACT_ATOMS: atom_id res chain seq x y z
N MET A 1 -4.01 11.29 -87.76
CA MET A 1 -5.25 11.00 -87.01
C MET A 1 -4.90 9.79 -86.16
N SER A 2 -4.14 9.94 -85.07
CA SER A 2 -4.44 10.61 -83.79
C SER A 2 -5.22 9.71 -82.84
N GLU A 3 -4.65 8.58 -82.42
CA GLU A 3 -5.12 7.82 -81.25
C GLU A 3 -3.91 7.11 -80.62
N HIS A 4 -3.19 7.81 -79.74
CA HIS A 4 -2.24 7.17 -78.84
C HIS A 4 -2.35 7.82 -77.46
N GLU A 5 -2.45 6.95 -76.46
CA GLU A 5 -1.99 7.13 -75.08
C GLU A 5 -2.85 7.97 -74.12
N GLU A 6 -3.84 7.32 -73.46
CA GLU A 6 -4.33 7.80 -72.15
C GLU A 6 -4.44 6.71 -71.05
N HIS A 7 -4.11 5.45 -71.30
CA HIS A 7 -4.30 4.38 -70.30
C HIS A 7 -3.20 4.22 -69.23
N GLY A 8 -2.13 5.02 -69.26
CA GLY A 8 -0.99 4.93 -68.33
C GLY A 8 -1.10 5.75 -67.04
N THR A 9 -2.16 6.54 -66.84
CA THR A 9 -2.23 7.54 -65.76
C THR A 9 -3.18 7.18 -64.61
N GLU A 10 -4.17 6.34 -64.86
CA GLU A 10 -5.21 5.96 -63.89
C GLU A 10 -4.69 4.92 -62.89
N THR A 11 -3.97 3.92 -63.37
CA THR A 11 -3.37 2.83 -62.58
C THR A 11 -2.24 3.31 -61.67
N ASP A 12 -1.49 4.34 -62.08
CA ASP A 12 -0.45 4.95 -61.24
C ASP A 12 -1.06 5.84 -60.15
N ARG A 13 -2.14 6.58 -60.45
CA ARG A 13 -2.91 7.33 -59.45
C ARG A 13 -3.57 6.43 -58.41
N GLU A 14 -4.11 5.28 -58.81
CA GLU A 14 -4.69 4.30 -57.88
C GLU A 14 -3.63 3.74 -56.93
N LYS A 15 -2.45 3.39 -57.44
CA LYS A 15 -1.31 2.94 -56.61
C LYS A 15 -0.82 4.01 -55.65
N GLU A 16 -0.76 5.27 -56.08
CA GLU A 16 -0.42 6.39 -55.20
C GLU A 16 -1.47 6.58 -54.09
N LEU A 17 -2.75 6.45 -54.42
CA LEU A 17 -3.85 6.54 -53.46
C LEU A 17 -3.81 5.40 -52.43
N GLU A 18 -3.53 4.19 -52.88
CA GLU A 18 -3.43 3.01 -52.02
C GLU A 18 -2.21 3.10 -51.11
N ALA A 19 -1.05 3.49 -51.64
CA ALA A 19 0.15 3.75 -50.86
C ALA A 19 -0.05 4.88 -49.83
N PHE A 20 -0.81 5.92 -50.16
CA PHE A 20 -1.16 6.98 -49.22
C PHE A 20 -2.09 6.46 -48.10
N LYS A 21 -3.12 5.69 -48.44
CA LYS A 21 -4.04 5.07 -47.48
C LYS A 21 -3.31 4.08 -46.56
N GLU A 22 -2.40 3.27 -47.08
CA GLU A 22 -1.59 2.34 -46.29
C GLU A 22 -0.71 3.07 -45.28
N ARG A 23 -0.09 4.20 -45.69
CA ARG A 23 0.68 5.05 -44.77
C ARG A 23 -0.20 5.62 -43.67
N GLN A 24 -1.38 6.15 -44.01
CA GLN A 24 -2.33 6.67 -43.03
C GLN A 24 -2.82 5.61 -42.05
N ILE A 25 -3.11 4.39 -42.52
CA ILE A 25 -3.51 3.27 -41.66
C ILE A 25 -2.36 2.84 -40.74
N ARG A 26 -1.12 2.82 -41.23
CA ARG A 26 0.06 2.54 -40.41
C ARG A 26 0.23 3.59 -39.32
N GLU A 27 0.15 4.87 -39.68
CA GLU A 27 0.26 5.98 -38.74
C GLU A 27 -0.83 5.91 -37.65
N LEU A 28 -2.07 5.59 -38.02
CA LEU A 28 -3.17 5.41 -37.06
C LEU A 28 -2.92 4.25 -36.11
N ARG A 29 -2.48 3.08 -36.61
CA ARG A 29 -2.15 1.94 -35.75
C ARG A 29 -1.00 2.24 -34.80
N GLU A 30 0.06 2.87 -35.30
CA GLU A 30 1.20 3.28 -34.46
C GLU A 30 0.79 4.31 -33.40
N PHE A 31 -0.21 5.15 -33.70
CA PHE A 31 -0.76 6.08 -32.73
C PHE A 31 -1.62 5.35 -31.68
N GLU A 32 -2.51 4.46 -32.09
CA GLU A 32 -3.33 3.65 -31.18
C GLU A 32 -2.47 2.78 -30.26
N GLU A 33 -1.45 2.10 -30.80
CA GLU A 33 -0.50 1.29 -30.01
C GLU A 33 0.25 2.14 -28.99
N ARG A 34 0.66 3.37 -29.37
CA ARG A 34 1.30 4.30 -28.44
C ARG A 34 0.36 4.71 -27.31
N GLN A 35 -0.89 5.04 -27.62
CA GLN A 35 -1.88 5.43 -26.62
C GLN A 35 -2.25 4.27 -25.70
N GLN A 36 -2.38 3.06 -26.24
CA GLN A 36 -2.63 1.88 -25.43
C GLN A 36 -1.47 1.60 -24.48
N LYS A 37 -0.23 1.71 -24.97
CA LYS A 37 0.96 1.53 -24.13
C LYS A 37 1.08 2.59 -23.04
N GLU A 38 0.79 3.85 -23.36
CA GLU A 38 0.78 4.96 -22.40
C GLU A 38 -0.29 4.73 -21.31
N LEU A 39 -1.48 4.26 -21.69
CA LEU A 39 -2.53 3.90 -20.75
C LEU A 39 -2.11 2.73 -19.84
N GLU A 40 -1.51 1.68 -20.39
CA GLU A 40 -1.02 0.53 -19.62
C GLU A 40 0.11 0.93 -18.65
N GLU A 41 1.00 1.83 -19.04
CA GLU A 41 2.05 2.37 -18.18
C GLU A 41 1.45 3.23 -17.05
N PHE A 42 0.45 4.07 -17.37
CA PHE A 42 -0.28 4.86 -16.39
C PHE A 42 -1.04 3.98 -15.38
N GLU A 43 -1.79 2.99 -15.85
CA GLU A 43 -2.53 2.06 -14.98
C GLU A 43 -1.59 1.30 -14.04
N ARG A 44 -0.41 0.90 -14.53
CA ARG A 44 0.60 0.23 -13.71
C ARG A 44 1.13 1.16 -12.62
N HIS A 45 1.46 2.40 -12.96
CA HIS A 45 1.93 3.39 -11.99
C HIS A 45 0.89 3.64 -10.90
N GLU A 46 -0.37 3.86 -11.27
CA GLU A 46 -1.46 4.07 -10.32
C GLU A 46 -1.67 2.85 -9.40
N GLN A 47 -1.57 1.63 -9.94
CA GLN A 47 -1.64 0.41 -9.11
C GLN A 47 -0.47 0.30 -8.14
N GLU A 48 0.74 0.67 -8.54
CA GLU A 48 1.91 0.68 -7.66
C GLU A 48 1.76 1.73 -6.55
N GLU A 49 1.26 2.93 -6.86
CA GLU A 49 1.00 3.97 -5.86
C GLU A 49 -0.12 3.58 -4.89
N LEU A 50 -1.21 2.99 -5.38
CA LEU A 50 -2.29 2.48 -4.53
C LEU A 50 -1.78 1.40 -3.58
N LYS A 51 -0.97 0.46 -4.10
CA LYS A 51 -0.38 -0.59 -3.28
C LYS A 51 0.56 -0.02 -2.23
N GLU A 52 1.42 0.93 -2.59
CA GLU A 52 2.31 1.59 -1.62
C GLU A 52 1.51 2.36 -0.55
N PHE A 53 0.42 3.01 -0.94
CA PHE A 53 -0.48 3.66 0.01
C PHE A 53 -1.13 2.66 0.96
N GLU A 54 -1.67 1.55 0.45
CA GLU A 54 -2.23 0.49 1.28
C GLU A 54 -1.21 -0.11 2.23
N GLU A 55 0.03 -0.36 1.76
CA GLU A 55 1.13 -0.87 2.57
C GLU A 55 1.49 0.08 3.73
N ARG A 56 1.49 1.40 3.47
CA ARG A 56 1.66 2.42 4.51
C ARG A 56 0.49 2.50 5.50
N GLN A 57 -0.68 2.00 5.13
CA GLN A 57 -1.90 2.01 5.94
C GLN A 57 -2.20 0.66 6.61
N HIS A 58 -1.32 -0.34 6.48
CA HIS A 58 -1.54 -1.64 7.11
C HIS A 58 -1.57 -1.53 8.63
N PRO A 59 -2.64 -2.04 9.29
CA PRO A 59 -2.72 -2.01 10.73
C PRO A 59 -1.71 -2.99 11.33
N TYR A 60 -0.99 -2.55 12.36
CA TYR A 60 -0.11 -3.37 13.15
C TYR A 60 -0.91 -4.34 14.01
N GLU A 61 -0.50 -5.61 13.99
CA GLU A 61 -1.05 -6.64 14.86
C GLU A 61 -0.25 -6.74 16.16
N ILE A 62 -0.85 -6.32 17.27
CA ILE A 62 -0.23 -6.36 18.61
C ILE A 62 -1.05 -7.25 19.54
N LYS A 63 -0.44 -7.73 20.62
CA LYS A 63 -1.14 -8.50 21.66
C LYS A 63 -0.97 -7.83 23.01
N ILE A 64 -2.06 -7.69 23.76
CA ILE A 64 -2.04 -7.28 25.16
C ILE A 64 -2.66 -8.43 25.95
N ASP A 65 -1.89 -9.00 26.88
CA ASP A 65 -2.21 -10.21 27.62
C ASP A 65 -2.47 -11.41 26.68
N ARG A 66 -3.74 -11.72 26.42
CA ARG A 66 -4.19 -12.81 25.54
C ARG A 66 -5.07 -12.32 24.39
N THR A 67 -5.23 -11.01 24.28
CA THR A 67 -6.13 -10.38 23.29
C THR A 67 -5.31 -9.74 22.19
N GLU A 68 -5.71 -9.97 20.95
CA GLU A 68 -5.09 -9.42 19.75
C GLU A 68 -5.78 -8.12 19.36
N PHE A 69 -5.00 -7.10 19.01
CA PHE A 69 -5.47 -5.79 18.61
C PHE A 69 -4.82 -5.38 17.29
N LYS A 70 -5.59 -4.65 16.48
CA LYS A 70 -5.15 -4.06 15.22
C LYS A 70 -5.12 -2.55 15.37
N VAL A 71 -3.93 -1.96 15.30
CA VAL A 71 -3.72 -0.51 15.50
C VAL A 71 -3.12 0.10 14.25
N LYS A 72 -3.55 1.30 13.85
CA LYS A 72 -3.07 1.95 12.62
C LYS A 72 -1.93 2.93 12.88
N GLU A 73 -1.86 3.41 14.12
CA GLU A 73 -0.91 4.41 14.56
C GLU A 73 0.48 3.79 14.67
N HIS A 74 1.47 4.40 14.02
CA HIS A 74 2.87 3.95 14.09
C HIS A 74 3.49 4.16 15.48
N PHE A 75 2.94 5.08 16.27
CA PHE A 75 3.38 5.34 17.63
C PHE A 75 2.16 5.49 18.53
N MET A 76 2.15 4.76 19.64
CA MET A 76 1.13 4.88 20.68
C MET A 76 1.78 5.15 22.03
N THR A 77 1.11 5.93 22.86
CA THR A 77 1.51 6.14 24.25
C THR A 77 1.02 5.00 25.13
N GLY A 78 1.67 4.77 26.28
CA GLY A 78 1.18 3.81 27.27
C GLY A 78 -0.29 4.04 27.65
N ALA A 79 -0.70 5.31 27.80
CA ALA A 79 -2.10 5.67 28.06
C ALA A 79 -3.04 5.22 26.93
N GLN A 80 -2.65 5.38 25.66
CA GLN A 80 -3.46 4.91 24.53
C GLN A 80 -3.52 3.38 24.47
N LEU A 81 -2.42 2.68 24.77
CA LEU A 81 -2.41 1.22 24.85
C LEU A 81 -3.34 0.69 25.95
N ARG A 82 -3.42 1.38 27.10
CA ARG A 82 -4.33 1.06 28.21
C ARG A 82 -5.81 1.17 27.83
N LEU A 83 -6.14 2.01 26.85
CA LEU A 83 -7.51 2.22 26.38
C LEU A 83 -7.97 1.19 25.33
N LEU A 84 -7.06 0.36 24.79
CA LEU A 84 -7.42 -0.63 23.77
C LEU A 84 -8.33 -1.74 24.31
N PRO A 85 -8.05 -2.37 25.46
CA PRO A 85 -8.96 -3.37 26.02
C PRO A 85 -10.25 -2.74 26.53
N THR A 86 -11.34 -3.52 26.49
CA THR A 86 -12.61 -3.16 27.12
C THR A 86 -12.92 -4.19 28.21
N PRO A 87 -12.96 -3.82 29.51
CA PRO A 87 -12.75 -2.46 30.04
C PRO A 87 -11.28 -1.98 29.93
N PRO A 88 -11.05 -0.65 29.91
CA PRO A 88 -9.70 -0.10 29.90
C PRO A 88 -8.85 -0.56 31.09
N ILE A 89 -7.53 -0.64 30.89
CA ILE A 89 -6.59 -1.03 31.92
C ILE A 89 -6.44 0.11 32.94
N GLY A 90 -6.90 -0.14 34.16
CA GLY A 90 -6.84 0.81 35.26
C GLY A 90 -5.41 1.10 35.76
N PRO A 91 -5.26 2.15 36.60
CA PRO A 91 -3.98 2.54 37.19
C PRO A 91 -3.45 1.54 38.24
N ASP A 92 -4.28 0.58 38.67
CA ASP A 92 -3.93 -0.52 39.56
C ASP A 92 -3.11 -1.62 38.88
N ARG A 93 -2.93 -1.53 37.55
CA ARG A 93 -2.12 -2.45 36.76
C ARG A 93 -0.99 -1.72 36.03
N ASP A 94 0.16 -2.37 35.99
CA ASP A 94 1.32 -1.93 35.20
C ASP A 94 1.32 -2.62 33.84
N LEU A 95 1.68 -1.88 32.80
CA LEU A 95 1.82 -2.37 31.42
C LEU A 95 3.30 -2.61 31.13
N PHE A 96 3.64 -3.77 30.57
CA PHE A 96 5.00 -4.14 30.21
C PHE A 96 5.07 -4.61 28.75
N GLU A 97 6.11 -4.21 28.03
CA GLU A 97 6.48 -4.75 26.72
C GLU A 97 7.35 -6.00 26.90
N VAL A 98 7.00 -7.09 26.23
CA VAL A 98 7.78 -8.32 26.22
C VAL A 98 8.89 -8.18 25.18
N VAL A 99 10.13 -8.12 25.65
CA VAL A 99 11.31 -8.03 24.78
C VAL A 99 11.91 -9.44 24.59
N PRO A 100 11.93 -9.99 23.36
CA PRO A 100 12.51 -11.30 23.11
C PRO A 100 13.99 -11.36 23.50
N GLY A 101 14.35 -12.25 24.43
CA GLY A 101 15.72 -12.40 24.92
C GLY A 101 16.19 -11.30 25.89
N GLY A 102 15.28 -10.41 26.31
CA GLY A 102 15.54 -9.35 27.28
C GLY A 102 14.69 -9.48 28.54
N SER A 103 14.80 -8.48 29.41
CA SER A 103 13.84 -8.27 30.49
C SER A 103 12.66 -7.45 29.98
N ASP A 104 11.47 -7.70 30.53
CA ASP A 104 10.27 -6.98 30.15
C ASP A 104 10.37 -5.50 30.56
N GLU A 105 9.98 -4.60 29.65
CA GLU A 105 10.12 -3.16 29.87
C GLU A 105 8.80 -2.55 30.34
N LYS A 106 8.81 -1.90 31.50
CA LYS A 106 7.64 -1.17 31.99
C LYS A 106 7.35 0.05 31.12
N ILE A 107 6.12 0.14 30.60
CA ILE A 107 5.67 1.26 29.77
C ILE A 107 4.92 2.27 30.65
N ALA A 108 5.46 3.48 30.75
CA ALA A 108 4.77 4.59 31.40
C ALA A 108 3.65 5.18 30.52
N ASP A 109 2.69 5.87 31.12
CA ASP A 109 1.54 6.43 30.39
C ASP A 109 1.93 7.42 29.29
N THR A 110 2.99 8.20 29.50
CA THR A 110 3.51 9.17 28.53
C THR A 110 4.56 8.58 27.59
N GLN A 111 5.03 7.36 27.84
CA GLN A 111 6.05 6.71 27.03
C GLN A 111 5.49 6.36 25.67
N LYS A 112 6.16 6.84 24.62
CA LYS A 112 5.82 6.52 23.23
C LYS A 112 6.46 5.19 22.85
N VAL A 113 5.64 4.25 22.42
CA VAL A 113 6.04 2.94 21.90
C VAL A 113 5.86 2.93 20.39
N LYS A 114 6.87 2.47 19.65
CA LYS A 114 6.81 2.30 18.20
C LYS A 114 6.10 0.98 17.87
N MET A 115 4.98 1.05 17.15
CA MET A 115 4.22 -0.13 16.78
C MET A 115 4.96 -0.97 15.73
N ARG A 116 4.90 -2.28 15.90
CA ARG A 116 5.50 -3.32 15.07
C ARG A 116 4.64 -4.56 15.15
N ASP A 117 4.55 -5.32 14.06
CA ASP A 117 3.80 -6.57 14.06
C ASP A 117 4.40 -7.59 15.03
N GLY A 118 3.51 -8.26 15.76
CA GLY A 118 3.88 -9.25 16.75
C GLY A 118 4.38 -8.67 18.08
N LEU A 119 4.28 -7.35 18.30
CA LEU A 119 4.51 -6.77 19.63
C LEU A 119 3.58 -7.41 20.66
N ARG A 120 4.15 -7.69 21.83
CA ARG A 120 3.43 -8.32 22.94
C ARG A 120 3.59 -7.46 24.17
N PHE A 121 2.47 -7.20 24.80
CA PHE A 121 2.38 -6.54 26.08
C PHE A 121 1.66 -7.45 27.06
N PHE A 122 1.93 -7.27 28.35
CA PHE A 122 1.14 -7.89 29.41
C PHE A 122 0.90 -6.89 30.53
N THR A 123 -0.12 -7.17 31.33
CA THR A 123 -0.51 -6.34 32.46
C THR A 123 -0.40 -7.10 33.77
N ALA A 124 0.36 -6.56 34.71
CA ALA A 124 0.54 -7.12 36.04
C ALA A 124 -0.07 -6.19 37.10
N PRO A 125 -0.53 -6.71 38.26
CA PRO A 125 -0.93 -5.87 39.38
C PRO A 125 0.23 -4.96 39.82
N ALA A 126 -0.02 -3.65 39.95
CA ALA A 126 0.99 -2.68 40.35
C ALA A 126 1.45 -2.87 41.81
N GLN A 127 0.61 -3.51 42.63
CA GLN A 127 0.90 -3.82 44.02
C GLN A 127 1.19 -5.31 44.18
N ILE A 128 2.47 -5.67 44.15
CA ILE A 128 2.92 -6.96 44.68
C ILE A 128 2.96 -6.76 46.19
N ASN A 129 1.99 -7.27 46.95
CA ASN A 129 2.19 -7.42 48.39
C ASN A 129 3.18 -8.58 48.56
N PRO A 130 4.47 -8.34 48.90
CA PRO A 130 5.32 -9.45 49.32
C PRO A 130 4.71 -9.94 50.62
N GLY A 131 4.31 -11.21 50.65
CA GLY A 131 3.56 -11.79 51.74
C GLY A 131 4.11 -11.38 53.11
N LEU A 132 3.21 -10.88 53.96
CA LEU A 132 3.38 -11.03 55.40
C LEU A 132 3.47 -12.54 55.65
N VAL A 133 4.68 -13.05 55.84
CA VAL A 133 4.96 -14.37 56.41
C VAL A 133 5.88 -14.19 57.60
#